data_AF-A0A923X0R1-F1
#
_entry.id   AF-A0A923X0R1-F1
#
_cell.length_a   1.000
_cell.length_b   1.000
_cell.length_c   1.000
_cell.angle_alpha   90.00
_cell.angle_beta   90.00
_cell.angle_gamma   90.00
#
_symmetry.space_group_name_H-M   'P 1'
#
loop_
_entity.id
_entity.type
_entity.pdbx_description
1 polymer ?
#
loop_
_entity_poly.entity_id
_entity_poly.type
_entity_poly.pdbx_seq_one_letter_code
_entity_poly.pdbx_strand_id
1 'polypeptide(L)'
;MPHHAVHDQVASLYADGVDQVWASWEPSLRRCEQLLGSADHRQRCHTDDLAQHFRHAQYHAHIAGELAVGLVPPKQSAHPHDQLVGVLGMCRDTLSVIAVRAELDELDDETALIGLLAIDSTRDAFRGARVTSTDLQAWITATSPVAPWVMPQTPPSTFMTLLMWSLIGVCGVLFLALVAEVFLMGN
;
A
#
# COMPACT_ATOMS: atom_id res chain seq x y z
N MET A 1 -19.11 -25.26 3.71
CA MET A 1 -18.19 -24.83 4.77
C MET A 1 -16.78 -24.35 4.32
N PRO A 2 -16.47 -24.02 3.04
CA PRO A 2 -15.13 -23.48 2.71
C PRO A 2 -15.02 -21.93 2.71
N HIS A 3 -16.13 -21.19 2.54
CA HIS A 3 -16.05 -19.75 2.29
C HIS A 3 -15.56 -18.90 3.48
N HIS A 4 -15.93 -19.24 4.72
CA HIS A 4 -15.47 -18.49 5.90
C HIS A 4 -13.96 -18.67 6.15
N ALA A 5 -13.46 -19.91 6.08
CA ALA A 5 -12.04 -20.20 6.24
C ALA A 5 -11.17 -19.47 5.19
N VAL A 6 -11.67 -19.31 3.96
CA VAL A 6 -10.97 -18.55 2.91
C VAL A 6 -10.96 -17.04 3.22
N HIS A 7 -12.05 -16.48 3.75
CA HIS A 7 -12.08 -15.07 4.15
C HIS A 7 -11.13 -14.79 5.32
N ASP A 8 -11.05 -15.70 6.28
CA ASP A 8 -10.13 -15.59 7.43
C ASP A 8 -8.68 -15.68 6.98
N GLN A 9 -8.38 -16.59 6.05
CA GLN A 9 -7.04 -16.74 5.50
C GLN A 9 -6.61 -15.51 4.69
N VAL A 10 -7.49 -14.94 3.86
CA VAL A 10 -7.20 -13.72 3.09
C VAL A 10 -6.97 -12.52 4.03
N ALA A 11 -7.79 -12.35 5.07
CA ALA A 11 -7.62 -11.27 6.03
C ALA A 11 -6.31 -11.40 6.83
N SER A 12 -5.95 -12.62 7.25
CA SER A 12 -4.68 -12.88 7.95
C SER A 12 -3.48 -12.61 7.04
N LEU A 13 -3.48 -13.13 5.82
CA LEU A 13 -2.38 -12.90 4.86
C LEU A 13 -2.22 -11.42 4.51
N TYR A 14 -3.33 -10.69 4.40
CA TYR A 14 -3.30 -9.25 4.20
C TYR A 14 -2.69 -8.52 5.40
N ALA A 15 -3.11 -8.85 6.63
CA ALA A 15 -2.57 -8.24 7.85
C ALA A 15 -1.06 -8.50 7.99
N ASP A 16 -0.63 -9.74 7.75
CA ASP A 16 0.79 -10.13 7.75
C ASP A 16 1.57 -9.36 6.68
N GLY A 17 0.98 -9.20 5.49
CA GLY A 17 1.56 -8.41 4.41
C GLY A 17 1.75 -6.93 4.78
N VAL A 18 0.73 -6.30 5.37
CA VAL A 18 0.82 -4.90 5.86
C VAL A 18 1.89 -4.77 6.94
N ASP A 19 1.98 -5.73 7.87
CA ASP A 19 3.01 -5.74 8.91
C ASP A 19 4.43 -5.92 8.33
N GLN A 20 4.60 -6.75 7.30
CA GLN A 20 5.88 -6.90 6.59
C GLN A 20 6.29 -5.61 5.86
N VAL A 21 5.35 -4.97 5.16
CA VAL A 21 5.59 -3.67 4.52
C VAL A 21 6.01 -2.64 5.56
N TRP A 22 5.30 -2.56 6.69
CA TRP A 22 5.66 -1.67 7.79
C TRP A 22 7.05 -1.95 8.35
N ALA A 23 7.37 -3.21 8.65
CA ALA A 23 8.66 -3.60 9.21
C ALA A 23 9.84 -3.26 8.28
N SER A 24 9.64 -3.33 6.95
CA SER A 24 10.65 -2.95 5.97
C SER A 24 10.94 -1.44 5.94
N TRP A 25 9.96 -0.63 6.33
CA TRP A 25 9.98 0.82 6.17
C TRP A 25 10.23 1.60 7.47
N GLU A 26 9.64 1.13 8.57
CA GLU A 26 9.63 1.79 9.88
C GLU A 26 11.01 2.30 10.35
N PRO A 27 12.11 1.52 10.24
CA PRO A 27 13.42 1.98 10.70
C PRO A 27 13.89 3.25 9.98
N SER A 28 13.60 3.35 8.69
CA SER A 28 13.99 4.50 7.87
C SER A 28 13.14 5.72 8.19
N LEU A 29 11.83 5.51 8.38
CA LEU A 29 10.89 6.55 8.76
C LEU A 29 11.21 7.13 10.15
N ARG A 30 11.54 6.29 11.13
CA ARG A 30 12.02 6.75 12.45
C ARG A 30 13.33 7.54 12.36
N ARG A 31 14.24 7.13 11.48
CA ARG A 31 15.49 7.88 11.26
C ARG A 31 15.22 9.26 10.68
N CYS A 32 14.32 9.38 9.70
CA CYS A 32 13.92 10.67 9.13
C CYS A 32 13.27 11.58 10.18
N GLU A 33 12.37 11.05 11.02
CA GLU A 33 11.78 11.81 12.12
C GLU A 33 12.83 12.36 13.09
N GLN A 34 13.81 11.54 13.48
CA GLN A 34 14.90 12.00 14.35
C GLN A 34 15.71 13.13 13.73
N LEU A 35 15.99 13.03 12.43
CA LEU A 35 16.77 14.04 11.70
C LEU A 35 15.99 15.35 11.60
N LEU A 36 14.70 15.29 11.23
CA LEU A 36 13.81 16.46 11.12
C LEU A 36 13.49 17.10 12.48
N GLY A 37 13.28 16.28 13.52
CA GLY A 37 12.93 16.73 14.87
C GLY A 37 14.11 17.23 15.70
N SER A 38 15.35 16.92 15.30
CA SER A 38 16.53 17.44 15.98
C SER A 38 16.77 18.91 15.59
N ALA A 39 17.01 19.80 16.57
CA ALA A 39 17.45 21.18 16.27
C ALA A 39 18.80 21.22 15.50
N ASP A 40 19.52 20.09 15.50
CA ASP A 40 20.83 19.89 14.91
C ASP A 40 20.85 19.91 13.38
N HIS A 41 19.73 19.68 12.68
CA HIS A 41 19.72 19.80 11.21
C HIS A 41 20.10 21.22 10.73
N ARG A 42 19.95 22.23 11.61
CA ARG A 42 20.38 23.61 11.40
C ARG A 42 21.87 23.85 11.67
N GLN A 43 22.50 22.98 12.46
CA GLN A 43 23.89 23.15 12.92
C GLN A 43 24.89 22.23 12.22
N ARG A 44 24.42 21.09 11.70
CA ARG A 44 25.28 20.15 10.97
C ARG A 44 25.38 20.59 9.51
N CYS A 45 26.36 21.45 9.22
CA CYS A 45 26.89 21.73 7.87
C CYS A 45 27.57 20.50 7.23
N HIS A 46 26.93 19.33 7.30
CA HIS A 46 27.27 18.11 6.58
C HIS A 46 25.96 17.60 5.93
N THR A 47 25.47 18.41 5.00
CA THR A 47 24.15 18.28 4.38
C THR A 47 24.07 17.17 3.34
N ASP A 48 25.21 16.72 2.81
CA ASP A 48 25.30 15.55 1.93
C ASP A 48 24.79 14.26 2.61
N ASP A 49 25.18 14.05 3.88
CA ASP A 49 24.77 12.87 4.66
C ASP A 49 23.27 12.91 4.99
N LEU A 50 22.72 14.11 5.21
CA LEU A 50 21.31 14.33 5.49
C LEU A 50 20.45 14.04 4.25
N ALA A 51 20.82 14.62 3.11
CA ALA A 51 20.15 14.39 1.83
C ALA A 51 20.19 12.90 1.44
N GLN A 52 21.33 12.23 1.68
CA GLN A 52 21.46 10.79 1.43
C GLN A 52 20.49 9.96 2.29
N HIS A 53 20.35 10.29 3.57
CA HIS A 53 19.39 9.60 4.44
C HIS A 53 17.95 9.73 3.93
N PHE A 54 17.54 10.92 3.48
CA PHE A 54 16.20 11.12 2.91
C PHE A 54 16.00 10.41 1.57
N ARG A 55 17.02 10.33 0.71
CA ARG A 55 16.98 9.51 -0.52
C ARG A 55 16.83 8.02 -0.24
N HIS A 56 17.59 7.49 0.73
CA HIS A 56 17.43 6.10 1.16
C HIS A 56 16.02 5.84 1.69
N ALA A 57 15.48 6.79 2.46
CA ALA A 57 14.13 6.68 2.95
C ALA A 57 13.11 6.75 1.79
N GLN A 58 13.23 7.69 0.87
CA GLN A 58 12.40 7.75 -0.34
C GLN A 58 12.42 6.41 -1.11
N TYR A 59 13.59 5.80 -1.28
CA TYR A 59 13.72 4.51 -1.94
C TYR A 59 12.94 3.41 -1.19
N HIS A 60 13.09 3.31 0.14
CA HIS A 60 12.32 2.33 0.90
C HIS A 60 10.81 2.63 0.92
N ALA A 61 10.39 3.90 0.92
CA ALA A 61 8.98 4.27 0.76
C ALA A 61 8.42 3.82 -0.59
N HIS A 62 9.21 3.95 -1.67
CA HIS A 62 8.85 3.44 -2.99
C HIS A 62 8.67 1.92 -2.98
N ILE A 63 9.66 1.17 -2.45
CA ILE A 63 9.57 -0.30 -2.36
C ILE A 63 8.37 -0.72 -1.49
N ALA A 64 8.15 -0.05 -0.36
CA ALA A 64 6.98 -0.30 0.48
C ALA A 64 5.66 -0.04 -0.25
N GLY A 65 5.60 1.01 -1.08
CA GLY A 65 4.47 1.30 -1.96
C GLY A 65 4.21 0.19 -2.98
N GLU A 66 5.25 -0.27 -3.69
CA GLU A 66 5.15 -1.37 -4.66
C GLU A 66 4.67 -2.68 -3.99
N LEU A 67 5.23 -2.99 -2.81
CA LEU A 67 4.79 -4.15 -2.02
C LEU A 67 3.35 -4.01 -1.57
N ALA A 68 2.94 -2.82 -1.11
CA ALA A 68 1.57 -2.55 -0.70
C ALA A 68 0.58 -2.73 -1.87
N VAL A 69 0.87 -2.18 -3.06
CA VAL A 69 0.03 -2.36 -4.26
C VAL A 69 -0.15 -3.83 -4.64
N GLY A 70 0.85 -4.68 -4.36
CA GLY A 70 0.77 -6.12 -4.58
C GLY A 70 -0.13 -6.87 -3.61
N LEU A 71 -0.58 -6.25 -2.51
CA LEU A 71 -1.47 -6.88 -1.55
C LEU A 71 -2.92 -6.86 -2.05
N VAL A 72 -3.65 -7.94 -1.78
CA VAL A 72 -5.08 -8.02 -2.07
C VAL A 72 -5.86 -7.73 -0.78
N PRO A 73 -6.46 -6.53 -0.63
CA PRO A 73 -7.21 -6.22 0.57
C PRO A 73 -8.55 -6.99 0.61
N PRO A 74 -9.01 -7.40 1.81
CA PRO A 74 -10.39 -7.83 1.98
C PRO A 74 -11.34 -6.65 1.70
N LYS A 75 -12.59 -6.93 1.31
CA LYS A 75 -13.55 -5.90 0.88
C LYS A 75 -13.71 -4.72 1.85
N GLN A 76 -13.74 -4.98 3.16
CA GLN A 76 -13.87 -3.89 4.14
C GLN A 76 -12.60 -3.04 4.34
N SER A 77 -11.43 -3.55 3.92
CA SER A 77 -10.15 -2.83 4.01
C SER A 77 -9.73 -2.21 2.68
N ALA A 78 -10.54 -2.33 1.61
CA ALA A 78 -10.20 -1.76 0.31
C ALA A 78 -9.93 -0.26 0.38
N HIS A 79 -10.80 0.53 1.01
CA HIS A 79 -10.60 1.97 1.13
C HIS A 79 -9.40 2.35 2.03
N PRO A 80 -9.23 1.78 3.25
CA PRO A 80 -8.00 1.95 4.03
C PRO A 80 -6.72 1.54 3.29
N HIS A 81 -6.79 0.52 2.44
CA HIS A 81 -5.68 0.08 1.62
C HIS A 81 -5.31 1.11 0.55
N ASP A 82 -6.30 1.63 -0.17
CA ASP A 82 -6.09 2.70 -1.14
C ASP A 82 -5.47 3.94 -0.48
N GLN A 83 -5.93 4.29 0.73
CA GLN A 83 -5.34 5.37 1.53
C GLN A 83 -3.88 5.07 1.90
N LEU A 84 -3.57 3.85 2.33
CA LEU A 84 -2.19 3.43 2.62
C LEU A 84 -1.27 3.60 1.41
N VAL A 85 -1.68 3.08 0.25
CA VAL A 85 -0.90 3.20 -1.00
C VAL A 85 -0.72 4.66 -1.39
N GLY A 86 -1.78 5.47 -1.30
CA GLY A 86 -1.72 6.90 -1.60
C GLY A 86 -0.76 7.66 -0.68
N VAL A 87 -0.85 7.42 0.63
CA VAL A 87 -0.01 8.10 1.62
C VAL A 87 1.45 7.66 1.51
N LEU A 88 1.74 6.39 1.19
CA LEU A 88 3.10 5.93 0.89
C LEU A 88 3.70 6.70 -0.30
N GLY A 89 2.92 6.91 -1.36
CA GLY A 89 3.32 7.73 -2.50
C GLY A 89 3.60 9.19 -2.12
N MET A 90 2.70 9.80 -1.33
CA MET A 90 2.89 11.17 -0.84
C MET A 90 4.11 11.31 0.08
N CYS A 91 4.36 10.32 0.94
CA CYS A 91 5.52 10.31 1.83
C CYS A 91 6.82 10.20 1.02
N ARG A 92 6.87 9.31 0.01
CA ARG A 92 7.98 9.21 -0.93
C ARG A 92 8.28 10.56 -1.59
N ASP A 93 7.26 11.21 -2.12
CA ASP A 93 7.43 12.48 -2.86
C ASP A 93 7.86 13.61 -1.92
N THR A 94 7.29 13.67 -0.72
CA THR A 94 7.71 14.63 0.32
C THR A 94 9.16 14.42 0.73
N LEU A 95 9.59 13.18 0.94
CA LEU A 95 10.98 12.85 1.26
C LEU A 95 11.94 13.22 0.11
N SER A 96 11.49 13.08 -1.14
CA SER A 96 12.26 13.54 -2.31
C SER A 96 12.49 15.05 -2.27
N VAL A 97 11.45 15.83 -1.96
CA VAL A 97 11.55 17.29 -1.84
C VAL A 97 12.50 17.67 -0.72
N ILE A 98 12.36 17.04 0.45
CA ILE A 98 13.23 17.28 1.60
C ILE A 98 14.68 16.93 1.28
N ALA A 99 14.93 15.82 0.58
CA ALA A 99 16.28 15.44 0.18
C ALA A 99 16.94 16.51 -0.71
N VAL A 100 16.20 17.04 -1.70
CA VAL A 100 16.69 18.13 -2.56
C VAL A 100 16.95 19.40 -1.75
N ARG A 101 16.03 19.79 -0.87
CA ARG A 101 16.19 20.97 -0.02
C ARG A 101 17.36 20.83 0.94
N ALA A 102 17.59 19.65 1.48
CA ALA A 102 18.75 19.35 2.31
C ALA A 102 20.05 19.45 1.51
N GLU A 103 20.10 18.92 0.28
CA GLU A 103 21.28 18.99 -0.60
C GLU A 103 21.65 20.42 -1.02
N LEU A 104 20.66 21.30 -1.13
CA LEU A 104 20.85 22.71 -1.47
C LEU A 104 21.13 23.61 -0.25
N ASP A 105 21.21 23.05 0.96
CA ASP A 105 21.28 23.80 2.23
C ASP A 105 20.07 24.73 2.47
N GLU A 106 18.90 24.38 1.91
CA GLU A 106 17.68 25.19 1.98
C GLU A 106 16.57 24.51 2.82
N LEU A 107 16.90 23.53 3.66
CA LEU A 107 15.91 22.88 4.51
C LEU A 107 15.49 23.80 5.66
N ASP A 108 14.35 24.46 5.50
CA ASP A 108 13.72 25.31 6.51
C ASP A 108 12.75 24.55 7.44
N ASP A 109 12.39 25.21 8.56
CA ASP A 109 11.53 24.64 9.61
C ASP A 109 10.12 24.28 9.07
N GLU A 110 9.60 25.00 8.07
CA GLU A 110 8.28 24.73 7.46
C GLU A 110 8.32 23.44 6.63
N THR A 111 9.34 23.30 5.79
CA THR A 111 9.59 22.10 4.99
C THR A 111 9.83 20.89 5.90
N ALA A 112 10.56 21.06 6.99
CA ALA A 112 10.78 20.01 7.97
C ALA A 112 9.47 19.57 8.66
N LEU A 113 8.60 20.52 9.00
CA LEU A 113 7.28 20.24 9.57
C LEU A 113 6.39 19.46 8.59
N ILE A 114 6.38 19.85 7.30
CA ILE A 114 5.65 19.09 6.26
C ILE A 114 6.14 17.65 6.19
N GLY A 115 7.45 17.43 6.30
CA GLY A 115 8.05 16.09 6.39
C GLY A 115 7.55 15.28 7.57
N LEU A 116 7.51 15.88 8.76
CA LEU A 116 6.99 15.23 9.97
C LEU A 116 5.50 14.88 9.84
N LEU A 117 4.69 15.78 9.27
CA LEU A 117 3.26 15.53 9.01
C LEU A 117 3.05 14.39 8.02
N ALA A 118 3.88 14.28 6.98
CA ALA A 118 3.83 13.16 6.03
C ALA A 118 4.21 11.83 6.70
N ILE A 119 5.21 11.84 7.58
CA ILE A 119 5.63 10.70 8.41
C ILE A 119 4.49 10.22 9.32
N ASP A 120 3.82 11.15 10.01
CA ASP A 120 2.70 10.82 10.91
C ASP A 120 1.47 10.32 10.15
N SER A 121 1.12 10.97 9.03
CA SER A 121 0.03 10.50 8.15
C SER A 121 0.28 9.06 7.69
N THR A 122 1.53 8.72 7.39
CA THR A 122 1.92 7.36 6.99
C THR A 122 1.67 6.36 8.12
N ARG A 123 2.08 6.67 9.36
CA ARG A 123 1.80 5.82 10.53
C ARG A 123 0.31 5.57 10.72
N ASP A 124 -0.50 6.62 10.60
CA ASP A 124 -1.94 6.51 10.78
C ASP A 124 -2.60 5.70 9.66
N ALA A 125 -2.12 5.82 8.42
CA ALA A 125 -2.58 4.97 7.32
C ALA A 125 -2.25 3.48 7.55
N PHE A 126 -1.04 3.17 8.02
CA PHE A 126 -0.67 1.79 8.42
C PHE A 126 -1.56 1.27 9.55
N ARG A 127 -1.81 2.10 10.58
CA ARG A 127 -2.74 1.75 11.66
C ARG A 127 -4.14 1.49 11.12
N GLY A 128 -4.67 2.33 10.23
CA GLY A 128 -5.99 2.14 9.63
C GLY A 128 -6.11 0.86 8.79
N ALA A 129 -5.10 0.58 7.97
CA ALA A 129 -5.02 -0.65 7.17
C ALA A 129 -4.95 -1.91 8.04
N ARG A 130 -4.27 -1.84 9.20
CA ARG A 130 -4.12 -2.95 10.15
C ARG A 130 -5.32 -3.13 11.10
N VAL A 131 -5.89 -2.05 11.62
CA VAL A 131 -7.03 -2.13 12.55
C VAL A 131 -8.25 -2.73 11.86
N THR A 132 -8.51 -2.37 10.60
CA THR A 132 -9.62 -2.96 9.84
C THR A 132 -9.45 -4.45 9.53
N SER A 133 -8.23 -4.98 9.51
CA SER A 133 -7.98 -6.43 9.40
C SER A 133 -8.05 -7.15 10.75
N THR A 134 -7.59 -6.51 11.83
CA THR A 134 -7.54 -7.10 13.18
C THR A 134 -8.92 -7.10 13.87
N ASP A 135 -9.71 -6.04 13.71
CA ASP A 135 -11.09 -5.96 14.22
C ASP A 135 -12.00 -6.95 13.50
N LEU A 136 -11.74 -7.24 12.22
CA LEU A 136 -12.41 -8.32 11.51
C LEU A 136 -12.08 -9.67 12.15
N GLN A 137 -10.81 -9.94 12.42
CA GLN A 137 -10.38 -11.20 13.02
C GLN A 137 -10.95 -11.36 14.45
N ALA A 138 -11.01 -10.27 15.22
CA ALA A 138 -11.66 -10.24 16.52
C ALA A 138 -13.17 -10.41 16.43
N TRP A 139 -13.85 -9.77 15.47
CA TRP A 139 -15.30 -9.91 15.24
C TRP A 139 -15.67 -11.32 14.78
N ILE A 140 -14.92 -11.91 13.85
CA ILE A 140 -15.12 -13.29 13.36
C ILE A 140 -14.92 -14.30 14.50
N THR A 141 -13.89 -14.11 15.31
CA THR A 141 -13.62 -14.96 16.48
C THR A 141 -14.69 -14.79 17.56
N ALA A 142 -15.24 -13.58 17.73
CA ALA A 142 -16.28 -13.26 18.71
C ALA A 142 -17.71 -13.63 18.28
N THR A 143 -18.01 -13.72 16.97
CA THR A 143 -19.35 -14.02 16.43
C THR A 143 -19.56 -15.47 16.01
N SER A 144 -18.68 -16.38 16.40
CA SER A 144 -18.88 -17.81 16.16
C SER A 144 -19.54 -18.53 17.35
N PRO A 145 -20.89 -18.51 17.44
CA PRO A 145 -21.66 -19.66 17.88
C PRO A 145 -22.55 -20.22 16.74
N VAL A 146 -22.81 -21.52 16.82
CA VAL A 146 -23.55 -22.35 15.86
C VAL A 146 -25.00 -21.86 15.58
N ALA A 147 -25.33 -21.60 14.29
CA ALA A 147 -26.66 -21.56 13.59
C ALA A 147 -27.74 -20.54 14.09
N PRO A 148 -28.87 -20.23 13.38
CA PRO A 148 -29.45 -20.75 12.14
C PRO A 148 -30.06 -19.66 11.20
N TRP A 149 -29.30 -19.02 10.31
CA TRP A 149 -29.93 -18.15 9.28
C TRP A 149 -29.15 -18.25 7.97
N VAL A 150 -29.46 -19.30 7.20
CA VAL A 150 -29.04 -19.37 5.80
C VAL A 150 -29.92 -18.38 5.05
N MET A 151 -29.38 -17.19 4.76
CA MET A 151 -29.92 -16.42 3.65
C MET A 151 -29.54 -17.14 2.35
N PRO A 152 -30.50 -17.37 1.43
CA PRO A 152 -30.17 -17.93 0.13
C PRO A 152 -29.17 -16.99 -0.55
N GLN A 153 -28.00 -17.52 -0.93
CA GLN A 153 -27.11 -16.79 -1.82
C GLN A 153 -27.88 -16.56 -3.12
N THR A 154 -28.09 -15.29 -3.46
CA THR A 154 -28.59 -14.93 -4.78
C THR A 154 -27.56 -15.44 -5.80
N PRO A 155 -27.93 -16.34 -6.71
CA PRO A 155 -27.00 -16.82 -7.73
C PRO A 155 -26.46 -15.61 -8.51
N PRO A 156 -25.18 -15.63 -8.94
CA PRO A 156 -24.64 -14.58 -9.79
C PRO A 156 -25.58 -14.41 -10.98
N SER A 157 -25.93 -13.15 -11.30
CA SER A 157 -26.84 -12.91 -12.42
C SER A 157 -26.24 -13.53 -13.68
N THR A 158 -27.06 -14.31 -14.40
CA THR A 158 -26.65 -14.97 -15.64
C THR A 158 -26.07 -13.95 -16.63
N PHE A 159 -26.58 -12.71 -16.57
CA PHE A 159 -26.08 -11.57 -17.32
C PHE A 159 -24.62 -11.23 -17.00
N MET A 160 -24.24 -11.11 -15.72
CA MET A 160 -22.87 -10.78 -15.35
C MET A 160 -21.90 -11.91 -15.68
N THR A 161 -22.36 -13.15 -15.58
CA THR A 161 -21.59 -14.33 -15.99
C THR A 161 -21.33 -14.32 -17.50
N LEU A 162 -22.36 -14.05 -18.31
CA LEU A 162 -22.24 -13.95 -19.77
C LEU A 162 -21.34 -12.78 -20.19
N LEU A 163 -21.44 -11.64 -19.52
CA LEU A 163 -20.58 -10.46 -19.77
C LEU A 163 -19.11 -10.78 -19.50
N MET A 164 -18.81 -11.49 -18.41
CA MET A 164 -17.44 -11.85 -18.06
C MET A 164 -16.85 -12.83 -19.09
N TRP A 165 -17.63 -13.84 -19.52
CA TRP A 165 -17.18 -14.78 -20.54
C TRP A 165 -17.02 -14.14 -21.93
N SER A 166 -17.88 -13.19 -22.30
CA SER A 166 -17.73 -12.47 -23.58
C SER A 166 -16.49 -11.59 -23.59
N LEU A 167 -16.19 -10.89 -22.49
CA LEU A 167 -14.98 -10.07 -22.36
C LEU A 167 -13.71 -10.93 -22.49
N ILE A 168 -13.66 -12.07 -21.81
CA ILE A 168 -12.55 -13.03 -21.92
C ILE A 168 -12.38 -13.50 -23.37
N GLY A 169 -13.48 -13.82 -24.04
CA GLY A 169 -13.46 -14.23 -25.45
C GLY A 169 -12.89 -13.15 -26.38
N VAL A 170 -13.33 -11.90 -26.22
CA VAL A 170 -12.84 -10.76 -27.03
C VAL A 170 -11.35 -10.52 -26.80
N CYS A 171 -10.89 -10.52 -25.55
CA CYS A 171 -9.47 -10.36 -25.23
C CYS A 171 -8.63 -11.48 -25.85
N GLY A 172 -9.11 -12.73 -25.80
CA GLY A 172 -8.42 -13.87 -26.43
C GLY A 172 -8.28 -13.74 -27.95
N VAL A 173 -9.34 -13.30 -28.63
CA VAL A 173 -9.31 -13.10 -30.09
C VAL A 173 -8.37 -11.96 -30.48
N LEU A 174 -8.41 -10.83 -29.77
CA LEU A 174 -7.51 -9.69 -30.02
C LEU A 174 -6.05 -10.09 -29.84
N PHE A 175 -5.75 -10.90 -28.82
CA PHE A 175 -4.40 -11.40 -28.58
C PHE A 175 -3.91 -12.29 -29.74
N LEU A 176 -4.75 -13.22 -30.21
CA LEU A 176 -4.39 -14.08 -31.35
C LEU A 176 -4.18 -13.30 -32.64
N ALA A 177 -5.01 -12.28 -32.90
CA ALA A 177 -4.84 -11.42 -34.07
C ALA A 177 -3.51 -10.65 -34.01
N LEU A 178 -3.16 -10.09 -32.85
CA LEU A 178 -1.89 -9.40 -32.64
C LEU A 178 -0.68 -10.32 -32.85
N VAL A 179 -0.74 -11.55 -32.33
CA VAL A 179 0.30 -12.57 -32.54
C VAL A 179 0.45 -12.91 -34.02
N ALA A 180 -0.65 -13.05 -34.76
CA ALA A 180 -0.62 -13.34 -36.19
C ALA A 180 0.00 -12.18 -37.01
N GLU A 181 -0.35 -10.92 -36.70
CA GLU A 181 0.25 -9.76 -37.35
C GLU A 181 1.76 -9.66 -37.13
N VAL A 182 2.22 -9.89 -35.89
CA VAL A 182 3.65 -9.90 -35.56
C VAL A 182 4.40 -10.98 -36.33
N PHE A 183 3.80 -12.18 -36.47
CA PHE A 183 4.39 -13.26 -37.27
C PHE A 183 4.45 -12.93 -38.76
N LEU A 184 3.46 -12.21 -39.30
CA LEU A 184 3.42 -11.83 -40.72
C LEU A 184 4.37 -10.67 -41.07
N MET A 185 4.64 -9.75 -40.13
CA MET A 185 5.60 -8.64 -40.33
C MET A 185 7.06 -9.06 -40.12
N GLY A 186 7.30 -10.19 -39.44
CA GLY A 186 8.63 -10.73 -39.17
C GLY A 186 9.22 -11.61 -40.29
N ASN A 187 8.48 -11.84 -41.37
CA ASN A 187 8.90 -12.53 -42.60
C ASN A 187 8.96 -11.55 -43.77
#